data_AF-A0A7X2SWJ6-F1
#
_entry.id   AF-A0A7X2SWJ6-F1
#
_cell.length_a   1.000
_cell.length_b   1.000
_cell.length_c   1.000
_cell.angle_alpha   90.00
_cell.angle_beta   90.00
_cell.angle_gamma   90.00
#
_symmetry.space_group_name_H-M   'P 1'
#
loop_
_entity.id
_entity.type
_entity.pdbx_description
1 polymer ?
#
loop_
_entity_poly.entity_id
_entity_poly.type
_entity_poly.pdbx_seq_one_letter_code
_entity_poly.pdbx_strand_id
1 'polypeptide(L)' 'MAINMGSTYRILGYQPSVNSAWRQKLLTMGMLPGAVIEVIRVAPMGDPVQISTRR' A
#
# COMPACT_ATOMS: atom_id res chain seq x y z
N MET A 1 5.70 10.62 -9.10
CA MET A 1 4.74 10.85 -7.99
C MET A 1 5.50 10.56 -6.70
N ALA A 2 5.80 11.59 -5.90
CA ALA A 2 6.62 11.42 -4.69
C ALA A 2 5.74 10.90 -3.54
N ILE A 3 6.17 9.82 -2.90
CA ILE A 3 5.55 9.28 -1.68
C ILE A 3 6.27 9.94 -0.50
N ASN A 4 5.55 10.69 0.32
CA ASN A 4 6.12 11.37 1.48
C ASN A 4 5.98 10.50 2.73
N MET A 5 7.02 10.48 3.57
CA MET A 5 6.98 9.83 4.88
C MET A 5 5.97 10.53 5.79
N GLY A 6 5.25 9.75 6.61
CA GLY A 6 4.17 10.24 7.48
C GLY A 6 2.85 10.54 6.75
N SER A 7 2.79 10.35 5.43
CA SER A 7 1.56 10.54 4.68
C SER A 7 0.63 9.33 4.80
N THR A 8 -0.66 9.66 4.89
CA THR A 8 -1.74 8.68 4.92
C THR A 8 -2.34 8.54 3.53
N TYR A 9 -2.58 7.31 3.09
CA TYR A 9 -3.24 7.01 1.82
C TYR A 9 -4.36 6.01 1.99
N ARG A 10 -5.47 6.21 1.26
CA ARG A 10 -6.58 5.27 1.21
C ARG A 10 -6.47 4.38 -0.02
N ILE A 11 -6.62 3.08 0.15
CA ILE A 11 -6.65 2.13 -0.96
C ILE A 11 -7.97 2.31 -1.70
N LEU A 12 -7.93 2.74 -2.96
CA LEU A 12 -9.14 2.90 -3.78
C LEU A 12 -9.56 1.60 -4.46
N GLY A 13 -8.58 0.76 -4.81
CA GLY A 13 -8.82 -0.47 -5.55
C GLY A 13 -7.51 -1.06 -6.07
N TYR A 14 -7.63 -2.13 -6.85
CA TYR A 14 -6.50 -2.78 -7.51
C TYR A 14 -6.49 -2.44 -8.99
N GLN A 15 -5.30 -2.27 -9.56
CA GLN A 15 -5.14 -2.13 -11.01
C GLN A 15 -5.64 -3.40 -11.71
N PRO A 16 -6.36 -3.31 -12.86
CA PRO A 16 -6.80 -4.49 -13.61
C PRO A 16 -5.65 -5.39 -14.08
N SER A 17 -4.45 -4.82 -14.29
CA SER A 17 -3.24 -5.54 -14.69
C SER A 17 -2.58 -6.37 -13.58
N VAL A 18 -3.01 -6.22 -12.32
CA VAL A 18 -2.48 -7.00 -11.20
C VAL A 18 -2.95 -8.44 -11.28
N ASN A 19 -1.99 -9.38 -11.24
CA ASN A 19 -2.26 -10.82 -11.20
C ASN A 19 -3.20 -11.18 -10.03
N SER A 20 -4.19 -12.05 -10.31
CA SER A 20 -5.11 -12.64 -9.35
C SER A 20 -4.42 -13.17 -8.08
N ALA A 21 -3.32 -13.90 -8.23
CA ALA A 21 -2.57 -14.44 -7.09
C ALA A 21 -1.98 -13.33 -6.20
N TRP A 22 -1.51 -12.24 -6.81
CA TRP A 22 -0.99 -11.09 -6.08
C TRP A 22 -2.09 -10.32 -5.36
N ARG A 23 -3.25 -10.18 -6.00
CA ARG A 23 -4.45 -9.59 -5.38
C ARG A 23 -4.87 -10.40 -4.15
N GLN A 24 -4.90 -11.72 -4.25
CA GLN A 24 -5.26 -12.58 -3.12
C GLN A 24 -4.28 -12.41 -1.96
N LYS A 25 -2.98 -12.33 -2.23
CA LYS A 25 -1.96 -12.03 -1.21
C LYS A 25 -2.21 -10.67 -0.53
N LEU A 26 -2.50 -9.62 -1.31
CA LEU A 26 -2.82 -8.30 -0.77
C LEU A 26 -4.08 -8.33 0.11
N LEU A 27 -5.12 -9.06 -0.31
CA LEU A 27 -6.34 -9.25 0.47
C LEU A 27 -6.06 -9.97 1.80
N THR A 28 -5.26 -11.03 1.79
CA THR A 28 -4.85 -11.74 3.01
C THR A 28 -4.06 -10.86 3.97
N MET A 29 -3.29 -9.89 3.45
CA MET A 29 -2.57 -8.89 4.26
C MET A 29 -3.46 -7.74 4.77
N GLY A 30 -4.76 -7.73 4.43
CA GLY A 30 -5.70 -6.69 4.86
C GLY A 30 -5.69 -5.43 4.00
N MET A 31 -5.06 -5.46 2.82
CA MET A 31 -4.94 -4.33 1.90
C MET A 31 -6.22 -4.13 1.06
N LEU A 32 -7.36 -4.05 1.74
CA LEU A 32 -8.68 -3.99 1.10
C LEU A 32 -8.98 -2.59 0.54
N PRO A 33 -9.75 -2.48 -0.57
CA PRO A 33 -10.32 -1.21 -0.99
C PRO A 33 -11.11 -0.57 0.16
N GLY A 34 -10.81 0.68 0.45
CA GLY A 34 -11.36 1.42 1.58
C GLY A 34 -10.45 1.44 2.81
N ALA A 35 -9.50 0.50 2.94
CA ALA A 35 -8.52 0.51 4.03
C ALA A 35 -7.58 1.71 3.89
N VAL A 36 -7.08 2.18 5.03
CA VAL A 36 -6.17 3.30 5.07
C VAL A 36 -4.81 2.84 5.58
N ILE A 37 -3.77 3.31 4.91
CA ILE A 37 -2.38 2.96 5.20
C ILE A 37 -1.58 4.23 5.47
N GLU A 38 -0.56 4.09 6.30
CA GLU A 38 0.37 5.16 6.64
C GLU A 38 1.77 4.79 6.17
N VAL A 39 2.48 5.73 5.53
CA VAL A 39 3.86 5.52 5.11
C VAL A 39 4.79 5.78 6.29
N ILE A 40 5.39 4.71 6.81
CA ILE A 40 6.31 4.78 7.95
C ILE A 40 7.68 5.27 7.50
N ARG A 41 8.21 4.67 6.43
CA ARG A 41 9.51 5.03 5.89
C ARG A 41 9.58 4.73 4.40
N VAL A 42 10.37 5.54 3.70
CA VAL A 42 10.75 5.31 2.31
C VAL A 42 12.27 5.13 2.31
N ALA A 43 12.79 4.12 1.62
CA ALA A 43 14.22 3.94 1.50
C ALA A 43 14.88 5.16 0.82
N PRO A 44 16.18 5.42 1.04
CA PRO A 44 16.87 6.59 0.49
C PRO A 44 16.81 6.69 -1.04
N MET A 45 16.71 5.55 -1.74
CA MET A 45 16.60 5.50 -3.21
C MET A 45 15.15 5.50 -3.73
N GLY A 46 14.15 5.57 -2.85
CA GLY A 46 12.73 5.60 -3.19
C GLY A 46 12.00 4.27 -3.02
N ASP A 47 12.72 3.15 -3.00
CA ASP A 47 12.16 1.82 -2.76
C ASP A 47 13.10 0.96 -1.90
N PRO A 48 12.56 0.07 -1.04
CA PRO A 48 11.15 -0.18 -0.78
C PRO A 48 10.48 0.86 0.14
N VAL A 49 9.15 0.96 0.03
CA VAL A 49 8.31 1.77 0.94
C VAL A 49 7.72 0.86 2.02
N GLN A 50 7.89 1.23 3.27
CA GLN A 50 7.25 0.56 4.39
C GLN A 50 5.95 1.27 4.76
N ILE A 51 4.87 0.50 4.80
CA ILE A 51 3.53 0.96 5.14
C ILE A 51 3.01 0.26 6.40
N SER A 52 2.26 0.98 7.21
CA SER A 52 1.48 0.44 8.31
C SER A 52 0.01 0.41 7.94
N THR A 53 -0.68 -0.69 8.23
CA THR A 53 -2.14 -0.70 8.21
C THR A 53 -2.62 -0.22 9.57
N ARG A 54 -3.47 0.81 9.58
CA ARG A 54 -4.19 1.21 10.79
C ARG A 54 -5.50 0.43 10.83
N ARG A 55 -5.64 -0.44 11.82
CA ARG A 55 -6.94 -1.02 12.19
C ARG A 55 -7.69 -0.04 13.07
#